data_AF-A0A1I7BX80-F1
#
_entry.id   AF-A0A1I7BX80-F1
#
_cell.length_a   1.000
_cell.length_b   1.000
_cell.length_c   1.000
_cell.angle_alpha   90.00
_cell.angle_beta   90.00
_cell.angle_gamma   90.00
#
_symmetry.space_group_name_H-M   'P 1'
#
loop_
_entity.id
_entity.type
_entity.pdbx_description
1 polymer ?
#
loop_
_entity_poly.entity_id
_entity_poly.type
_entity_poly.pdbx_seq_one_letter_code
_entity_poly.pdbx_strand_id
1 'polypeptide(L)'
;MSRLISIQPSQQDLPAELVVAVGDVLQFAATGGHLRTGTAIELIGILNDSVLGTNGQVLSPLGAPGAVLFRAVEPGPAVLDVVTGDPWQSPVTLTVNVRVE
;
A
#
# COMPACT_ATOMS: atom_id res chain seq x y z
N MET A 1 -4.55 10.15 15.91
CA MET A 1 -4.33 8.74 16.29
C MET A 1 -4.08 7.98 15.01
N SER A 2 -2.91 7.37 14.85
CA SER A 2 -2.52 6.65 13.64
C SER A 2 -3.32 5.36 13.47
N ARG A 3 -3.80 5.10 12.26
CA ARG A 3 -4.54 3.89 11.88
C ARG A 3 -3.80 3.14 10.79
N LEU A 4 -3.91 1.81 10.80
CA LEU A 4 -3.59 0.98 9.65
C LEU A 4 -4.86 0.81 8.81
N ILE A 5 -4.80 1.25 7.56
CA ILE A 5 -5.92 1.22 6.61
C ILE A 5 -5.59 0.21 5.52
N SER A 6 -6.26 -0.95 5.55
CA SER A 6 -6.08 -2.01 4.57
C SER A 6 -6.98 -1.81 3.35
N ILE A 7 -6.40 -1.92 2.17
CA ILE A 7 -7.04 -1.61 0.89
C ILE A 7 -6.80 -2.77 -0.07
N GLN A 8 -7.86 -3.29 -0.69
CA GLN A 8 -7.82 -4.41 -1.65
C GLN A 8 -8.33 -3.95 -3.02
N PRO A 9 -7.47 -3.35 -3.88
CA PRO A 9 -7.89 -2.69 -5.11
C PRO A 9 -8.67 -3.57 -6.10
N SER A 10 -8.42 -4.89 -6.10
CA SER A 10 -9.10 -5.83 -6.99
C SER A 10 -10.48 -6.29 -6.49
N GLN A 11 -10.84 -5.96 -5.25
CA GLN A 11 -12.06 -6.45 -4.59
C GLN A 11 -13.00 -5.34 -4.14
N GLN A 12 -12.59 -4.08 -4.27
CA GLN A 12 -13.41 -2.93 -3.89
C GLN A 12 -13.19 -1.74 -4.83
N ASP A 13 -14.25 -0.99 -5.08
CA ASP A 13 -14.15 0.31 -5.74
C ASP A 13 -13.49 1.32 -4.78
N LEU A 14 -12.45 2.00 -5.25
CA LEU A 14 -11.84 3.09 -4.50
C LEU A 14 -12.59 4.39 -4.73
N PRO A 15 -12.71 5.25 -3.70
CA PRO A 15 -13.19 6.61 -3.92
C PRO A 15 -12.24 7.35 -4.88
N ALA A 16 -12.75 8.37 -5.55
CA ALA A 16 -11.95 9.21 -6.45
C ALA A 16 -10.73 9.84 -5.75
N GLU A 17 -10.83 10.03 -4.44
CA GLU A 17 -9.78 10.52 -3.55
C GLU A 17 -9.92 9.88 -2.17
N LEU A 18 -8.82 9.35 -1.65
CA LEU A 18 -8.74 8.77 -0.31
C LEU A 18 -8.31 9.85 0.69
N VAL A 19 -9.13 10.10 1.71
CA VAL A 19 -8.83 11.10 2.76
C VAL A 19 -8.34 10.38 4.01
N VAL A 20 -7.13 10.71 4.45
CA VAL A 20 -6.44 10.07 5.58
C VAL A 20 -5.83 11.12 6.52
N ALA A 21 -5.49 10.74 7.74
CA ALA A 21 -4.85 11.65 8.69
C ALA A 21 -3.33 11.50 8.69
N VAL A 22 -2.60 12.56 9.08
CA VAL A 22 -1.16 12.45 9.35
C VAL A 22 -0.88 11.31 10.34
N GLY A 23 0.05 10.44 9.97
CA GLY A 23 0.45 9.26 10.72
C GLY A 23 -0.33 7.99 10.38
N ASP A 24 -1.39 8.05 9.57
CA ASP A 24 -2.05 6.84 9.05
C ASP A 24 -1.11 6.08 8.10
N VAL A 25 -1.24 4.75 8.09
CA VAL A 25 -0.51 3.84 7.22
C VAL A 25 -1.49 3.17 6.27
N LEU A 26 -1.25 3.29 4.97
CA LEU A 26 -2.04 2.66 3.93
C LEU A 26 -1.36 1.35 3.52
N GLN A 27 -2.08 0.24 3.64
CA GLN A 27 -1.64 -1.07 3.20
C GLN A 27 -2.46 -1.50 2.00
N PHE A 28 -1.84 -1.51 0.82
CA PHE A 28 -2.47 -2.01 -0.39
C PHE A 28 -2.11 -3.47 -0.61
N ALA A 29 -3.10 -4.32 -0.87
CA ALA A 29 -2.89 -5.67 -1.40
C ALA A 29 -2.39 -5.56 -2.86
N ALA A 30 -1.07 -5.56 -3.01
CA ALA A 30 -0.38 -5.12 -4.23
C ALA A 30 1.03 -5.70 -4.30
N THR A 31 1.52 -5.91 -5.52
CA THR A 31 2.87 -6.42 -5.80
C THR A 31 3.90 -5.30 -5.93
N GLY A 32 3.46 -4.05 -6.06
CA GLY A 32 4.32 -2.88 -6.14
C GLY A 32 3.56 -1.56 -5.92
N GLY A 33 4.31 -0.49 -5.70
CA GLY A 33 3.75 0.84 -5.57
C GLY A 33 4.79 1.94 -5.73
N HIS A 34 4.34 3.11 -6.14
CA HIS A 34 5.19 4.25 -6.43
C HIS A 34 4.48 5.55 -6.04
N LEU A 35 5.19 6.45 -5.36
CA LEU A 35 4.74 7.82 -5.13
C LEU A 35 5.02 8.62 -6.40
N ARG A 36 3.97 8.94 -7.16
CA ARG A 36 4.07 9.67 -8.42
C ARG A 36 4.31 11.17 -8.19
N THR A 37 3.55 11.78 -7.28
CA THR A 37 3.67 13.20 -6.92
C THR A 37 3.27 13.45 -5.46
N GLY A 38 3.74 14.57 -4.91
CA GLY A 38 3.46 15.00 -3.54
C GLY A 38 4.54 14.58 -2.54
N THR A 39 4.54 15.22 -1.37
CA THR A 39 5.45 14.93 -0.24
C THR A 39 4.68 14.50 1.02
N ALA A 40 3.35 14.61 1.00
CA ALA A 40 2.45 14.26 2.09
C ALA A 40 2.49 12.78 2.49
N ILE A 41 2.99 11.91 1.62
CA ILE A 41 3.06 10.45 1.81
C ILE A 41 4.46 9.96 1.47
N GLU A 42 4.98 9.02 2.26
CA GLU A 42 6.20 8.28 1.96
C GLU A 42 5.91 6.80 1.65
N LEU A 43 6.67 6.21 0.73
CA LEU A 43 6.67 4.76 0.52
C LEU A 43 7.54 4.11 1.59
N ILE A 44 6.93 3.30 2.46
CA ILE A 44 7.67 2.51 3.45
C ILE A 44 8.36 1.33 2.76
N GLY A 45 7.64 0.65 1.86
CA GLY A 45 8.18 -0.44 1.05
C GLY A 45 7.18 -1.55 0.77
N ILE A 46 7.70 -2.61 0.18
CA ILE A 46 6.98 -3.86 -0.08
C ILE A 46 7.03 -4.78 1.14
N LEU A 47 5.93 -5.45 1.45
CA LEU A 47 5.80 -6.39 2.56
C LEU A 47 5.29 -7.74 2.05
N ASN A 48 5.81 -8.81 2.65
CA ASN A 48 5.28 -10.16 2.50
C ASN A 48 4.70 -10.63 3.83
N ASP A 49 3.38 -10.73 3.90
CA ASP A 49 2.69 -11.28 5.06
C ASP A 49 3.17 -12.71 5.33
N SER A 50 3.61 -12.94 6.56
CA SER A 50 4.27 -14.17 6.98
C SER A 50 3.78 -14.56 8.37
N VAL A 51 3.87 -15.86 8.70
CA VAL A 51 3.47 -16.38 10.01
C VAL A 51 4.70 -16.67 10.84
N LEU A 52 4.75 -16.13 12.06
CA LEU A 52 5.77 -16.48 13.05
C LEU A 52 5.31 -17.73 13.82
N GLY A 53 6.06 -18.83 13.68
CA GLY A 53 5.87 -20.06 14.42
C GLY A 53 6.24 -19.90 15.91
N THR A 54 5.71 -20.80 16.74
CA THR A 54 5.97 -20.81 18.20
C THR A 54 7.44 -21.10 18.55
N ASN A 55 8.22 -21.63 17.61
CA ASN A 55 9.65 -21.87 17.71
C ASN A 55 10.51 -20.71 17.14
N GLY A 56 9.89 -19.57 16.79
CA GLY A 56 10.56 -18.42 16.20
C GLY A 56 10.86 -18.55 14.71
N GLN A 57 10.46 -19.63 14.03
CA GLN A 57 10.59 -19.75 12.58
C GLN A 57 9.58 -18.85 11.86
N VAL A 58 10.01 -18.17 10.80
CA VAL A 58 9.13 -17.39 9.92
C VAL A 58 8.73 -18.25 8.72
N LEU A 59 7.43 -18.47 8.56
CA LEU A 59 6.85 -19.12 7.40
C LEU A 59 6.34 -18.04 6.45
N SER A 60 7.09 -17.79 5.38
CA SER A 60 6.75 -16.82 4.35
C SER A 60 6.28 -17.53 3.08
N PRO A 61 5.21 -17.06 2.43
CA PRO A 61 4.80 -17.58 1.13
C PRO A 61 5.89 -17.33 0.08
N LEU A 62 6.05 -18.28 -0.86
CA LEU A 62 6.88 -18.07 -2.04
C LEU A 62 6.13 -17.18 -3.05
N GLY A 63 6.84 -16.26 -3.69
CA GLY A 63 6.28 -15.43 -4.76
C GLY A 63 6.58 -13.95 -4.63
N ALA A 64 5.86 -13.15 -5.42
CA ALA A 64 5.92 -11.69 -5.37
C ALA A 64 5.33 -11.14 -4.06
N PRO A 65 5.69 -9.90 -3.67
CA PRO A 65 5.10 -9.21 -2.52
C PRO A 65 3.57 -9.23 -2.52
N GLY A 66 2.99 -9.46 -1.34
CA GLY A 66 1.54 -9.41 -1.16
C GLY A 66 1.00 -8.02 -0.80
N ALA A 67 1.86 -7.13 -0.30
CA ALA A 67 1.45 -5.81 0.13
C ALA A 67 2.48 -4.71 -0.15
N VAL A 68 1.98 -3.47 -0.30
CA VAL A 68 2.80 -2.25 -0.31
C VAL A 68 2.28 -1.28 0.75
N LEU A 69 3.21 -0.71 1.50
CA LEU A 69 2.92 0.21 2.60
C LEU A 69 3.32 1.64 2.28
N PHE A 70 2.41 2.56 2.51
CA PHE A 70 2.63 4.00 2.47
C PHE A 70 2.27 4.62 3.81
N ARG A 71 2.95 5.70 4.20
CA ARG A 71 2.63 6.44 5.43
C ARG A 71 2.37 7.89 5.12
N ALA A 72 1.28 8.43 5.67
CA ALA A 72 1.00 9.86 5.67
C ALA A 72 1.92 10.57 6.67
N VAL A 73 2.71 11.53 6.21
CA VAL A 73 3.76 12.19 7.02
C VAL A 73 3.51 13.68 7.26
N GLU A 74 2.81 14.36 6.35
CA GLU A 74 2.43 15.76 6.49
C GLU A 74 1.13 16.04 5.72
N PRO A 75 0.38 17.10 6.08
CA PRO A 75 -0.83 17.46 5.34
C PRO A 75 -0.55 17.85 3.89
N GLY A 76 -1.41 17.43 2.97
CA GLY A 76 -1.30 17.77 1.55
C GLY A 76 -1.78 16.68 0.60
N PRO A 77 -1.84 16.99 -0.70
CA PRO A 77 -2.19 16.03 -1.73
C PRO A 77 -1.01 15.14 -2.11
N ALA A 78 -1.29 13.90 -2.48
CA ALA A 78 -0.35 12.97 -3.08
C ALA A 78 -1.05 12.09 -4.13
N VAL A 79 -0.28 11.61 -5.10
CA VAL A 79 -0.76 10.64 -6.10
C VAL A 79 0.13 9.42 -6.05
N LEU A 80 -0.50 8.25 -5.88
CA LEU A 80 0.16 6.96 -5.79
C LEU A 80 -0.18 6.13 -7.02
N ASP A 81 0.78 5.40 -7.56
CA ASP A 81 0.52 4.26 -8.42
C ASP A 81 0.62 2.98 -7.59
N VAL A 82 -0.36 2.10 -7.70
CA VAL A 82 -0.39 0.80 -7.02
C VAL A 82 -0.47 -0.29 -8.08
N VAL A 83 0.44 -1.26 -8.04
CA VAL A 83 0.54 -2.34 -9.03
C VAL A 83 -0.02 -3.63 -8.45
N THR A 84 -0.95 -4.25 -9.17
CA THR A 84 -1.59 -5.52 -8.81
C THR A 84 -1.50 -6.51 -9.97
N GLY A 85 -1.90 -7.77 -9.75
CA GLY A 85 -1.80 -8.83 -10.75
C GLY A 85 -0.40 -9.45 -10.84
N ASP A 86 -0.15 -10.24 -11.88
CA ASP A 86 1.17 -10.84 -12.15
C ASP A 86 2.14 -9.74 -12.62
N PRO A 87 3.17 -9.39 -11.84
CA PRO A 87 4.06 -8.28 -12.17
C PRO A 87 4.95 -8.54 -13.38
N TRP A 88 5.10 -9.79 -13.82
CA TRP A 88 5.92 -10.16 -14.98
C TRP A 88 5.11 -10.37 -16.26
N GLN A 89 3.85 -10.81 -16.16
CA GLN A 89 3.06 -11.15 -17.34
C GLN A 89 1.91 -10.18 -17.62
N SER A 90 1.22 -9.67 -16.60
CA SER A 90 0.00 -8.87 -16.78
C SER A 90 -0.22 -7.94 -15.58
N PRO A 91 0.66 -6.93 -15.40
CA PRO A 91 0.52 -5.97 -14.33
C PRO A 91 -0.69 -5.06 -14.59
N VAL A 92 -1.43 -4.76 -13.53
CA VAL A 92 -2.52 -3.76 -13.53
C VAL A 92 -2.11 -2.63 -12.60
N THR A 93 -1.95 -1.44 -13.16
CA THR A 93 -1.62 -0.23 -12.39
C THR A 93 -2.87 0.59 -12.11
N LEU A 94 -3.11 0.87 -10.83
CA LEU A 94 -4.17 1.76 -10.36
C LEU A 94 -3.56 3.06 -9.83
N THR A 95 -4.04 4.19 -10.33
CA THR A 95 -3.70 5.51 -9.80
C THR A 95 -4.66 5.88 -8.67
N VAL A 96 -4.12 6.24 -7.51
CA VAL A 96 -4.89 6.60 -6.31
C VAL A 96 -4.54 8.03 -5.92
N ASN A 97 -5.55 8.91 -5.90
CA ASN A 97 -5.40 10.24 -5.33
C ASN A 97 -5.59 10.15 -3.83
N VAL A 98 -4.70 10.77 -3.05
CA VAL A 98 -4.77 10.80 -1.60
C VAL A 98 -4.67 12.24 -1.11
N ARG A 99 -5.52 12.61 -0.16
CA ARG A 99 -5.39 13.84 0.62
C ARG A 99 -5.10 13.48 2.07
N VAL A 100 -4.00 14.02 2.57
CA VAL A 100 -3.63 13.94 3.98
C VAL A 100 -4.13 15.20 4.70
N GLU A 101 -4.88 15.01 5.78
CA GLU A 101 -5.41 16.05 6.67
C GLU A 101 -4.72 16.05 8.05
#